data_AF-A0A7S8IVI2-F1
#
_entry.id   AF-A0A7S8IVI2-F1
#
_cell.length_a   1.000
_cell.length_b   1.000
_cell.length_c   1.000
_cell.angle_alpha   90.00
_cell.angle_beta   90.00
_cell.angle_gamma   90.00
#
_symmetry.space_group_name_H-M   'P 1'
#
loop_
_entity.id
_entity.type
_entity.pdbx_description
1 polymer ?
#
loop_
_entity_poly.entity_id
_entity_poly.type
_entity_poly.pdbx_seq_one_letter_code
_entity_poly.pdbx_strand_id
1 'polypeptide(L)'
;MKRHALALPLLIVLAACGKSDPEPLPTPTATVAAPRNLVAADLNLATLGAKVVGPQGSQVETVLSAGNAEIGTMVSYVACPAEVTECVPGKMPEGTLYTYVHQVTLDDAEKDEIKPTSGPEVVEAAPTLFRTTAKAHGFTGAIGYAKAEAEAALGAPEAITTTLDNGGLIWRVTEGGGWKPGSTITFWWQSTLPPAGPADNYLLEVDGNHSAARGPFPAEDKPVEGKKPR
;
A
#
# COMPACT_ATOMS: atom_id res chain seq x y z
N MET A 1 20.12 8.42 103.28
CA MET A 1 18.94 9.23 102.93
C MET A 1 18.88 9.35 101.41
N LYS A 2 17.72 9.00 100.84
CA LYS A 2 17.43 8.95 99.40
C LYS A 2 17.46 10.33 98.75
N ARG A 3 17.88 10.41 97.48
CA ARG A 3 17.19 11.17 96.41
C ARG A 3 17.65 10.68 95.04
N HIS A 4 16.66 10.28 94.24
CA HIS A 4 16.76 9.68 92.92
C HIS A 4 16.90 10.76 91.83
N ALA A 5 17.63 10.46 90.76
CA ALA A 5 17.49 11.15 89.48
C ALA A 5 17.27 10.10 88.38
N LEU A 6 16.18 10.30 87.65
CA LEU A 6 15.66 9.55 86.50
C LEU A 6 16.69 9.46 85.35
N ALA A 7 16.76 8.29 84.71
CA ALA A 7 17.24 8.17 83.32
C ALA A 7 16.29 7.24 82.56
N LEU A 8 15.64 7.79 81.53
CA LEU A 8 14.70 7.14 80.62
C LEU A 8 15.48 6.64 79.39
N PRO A 9 15.34 5.38 78.92
CA PRO A 9 16.00 4.92 77.71
C PRO A 9 15.17 5.27 76.46
N LEU A 10 15.85 5.84 75.47
CA LEU A 10 15.33 6.20 74.15
C LEU A 10 15.23 4.93 73.28
N LEU A 11 14.01 4.53 72.90
CA LEU A 11 13.75 3.49 71.90
C LEU A 11 14.03 4.03 70.50
N ILE A 12 15.07 3.51 69.84
CA ILE A 12 15.38 3.78 68.42
C ILE A 12 14.55 2.80 67.58
N VAL A 13 13.55 3.31 66.85
CA VAL A 13 12.80 2.56 65.85
C VAL A 13 13.60 2.55 64.56
N LEU A 14 14.05 1.36 64.11
CA LEU A 14 14.66 1.21 62.78
C LEU A 14 13.58 1.35 61.69
N ALA A 15 13.75 2.34 60.83
CA ALA A 15 12.97 2.52 59.61
C ALA A 15 13.30 1.41 58.60
N ALA A 16 12.29 0.62 58.24
CA ALA A 16 12.37 -0.32 57.13
C ALA A 16 12.34 0.45 55.80
N CYS A 17 13.46 0.48 55.07
CA CYS A 17 13.50 0.94 53.68
C CYS A 17 12.99 -0.17 52.76
N GLY A 18 11.69 -0.15 52.44
CA GLY A 18 11.14 -0.90 51.32
C GLY A 18 11.62 -0.26 50.01
N LYS A 19 12.37 -1.01 49.19
CA LYS A 19 12.62 -0.65 47.80
C LYS A 19 11.34 -0.92 47.02
N SER A 20 10.63 0.14 46.63
CA SER A 20 9.56 0.05 45.64
C SER A 20 10.15 -0.40 44.31
N ASP A 21 9.56 -1.43 43.71
CA ASP A 21 9.85 -1.84 42.34
C ASP A 21 9.57 -0.64 41.40
N PRO A 22 10.43 -0.33 40.40
CA PRO A 22 10.19 0.79 39.49
C PRO A 22 8.86 0.58 38.77
N GLU A 23 8.02 1.61 38.71
CA GLU A 23 6.81 1.58 37.90
C GLU A 23 7.15 1.15 36.46
N PRO A 24 6.36 0.26 35.84
CA PRO A 24 6.60 -0.15 34.48
C PRO A 24 6.56 1.08 33.57
N LEU A 25 7.63 1.26 32.78
CA LEU A 25 7.72 2.31 31.77
C LEU A 25 6.47 2.25 30.87
N PRO A 26 5.84 3.40 30.55
CA PRO A 26 4.67 3.40 29.69
C PRO A 26 5.01 2.75 28.35
N THR A 27 4.24 1.73 27.98
CA THR A 27 4.36 1.08 26.68
C THR A 27 4.12 2.13 25.60
N PRO A 28 5.06 2.35 24.65
CA PRO A 28 4.87 3.32 23.59
C PRO A 28 3.60 2.96 22.80
N THR A 29 2.66 3.90 22.76
CA THR A 29 1.46 3.75 21.96
C THR A 29 1.83 3.98 20.50
N ALA A 30 1.52 3.01 19.64
CA ALA A 30 1.76 3.14 18.20
C ALA A 30 1.01 4.37 17.67
N THR A 31 1.76 5.35 17.16
CA THR A 31 1.17 6.52 16.49
C THR A 31 0.88 6.14 15.05
N VAL A 32 -0.38 6.30 14.62
CA VAL A 32 -0.77 6.12 13.22
C VAL A 32 -0.10 7.23 12.41
N ALA A 33 0.71 6.84 11.41
CA ALA A 33 1.35 7.81 10.53
C ALA A 33 0.29 8.46 9.64
N ALA A 34 0.34 9.79 9.51
CA ALA A 34 -0.53 10.50 8.59
C ALA A 34 -0.26 10.09 7.13
N PRO A 35 -1.27 10.13 6.24
CA PRO A 35 -1.07 9.92 4.82
C PRO A 35 0.00 10.88 4.26
N ARG A 36 0.91 10.35 3.43
CA ARG A 36 1.96 11.14 2.78
C ARG A 36 1.76 11.15 1.28
N ASN A 37 1.78 12.34 0.67
CA ASN A 37 1.81 12.46 -0.78
C ASN A 37 3.17 11.99 -1.32
N LEU A 38 3.13 11.30 -2.46
CA LEU A 38 4.29 10.82 -3.19
C LEU A 38 4.41 11.57 -4.51
N VAL A 39 5.61 11.60 -5.07
CA VAL A 39 5.83 12.17 -6.41
C VAL A 39 5.68 11.04 -7.41
N ALA A 40 4.63 11.10 -8.23
CA ALA A 40 4.41 10.12 -9.28
C ALA A 40 5.38 10.35 -10.45
N ALA A 41 6.10 9.29 -10.83
CA ALA A 41 6.92 9.28 -12.03
C ALA A 41 6.16 8.71 -13.24
N ASP A 42 6.52 9.15 -14.44
CA ASP A 42 6.00 8.54 -15.67
C ASP A 42 6.55 7.12 -15.84
N LEU A 43 5.75 6.24 -16.44
CA LEU A 43 6.19 4.89 -16.76
C LEU A 43 7.14 4.91 -17.96
N ASN A 44 8.39 4.56 -17.73
CA ASN A 44 9.35 4.35 -18.81
C ASN A 44 9.54 2.85 -19.06
N LEU A 45 8.92 2.31 -20.11
CA LEU A 45 9.05 0.89 -20.46
C LEU A 45 10.50 0.48 -20.78
N ALA A 46 11.37 1.41 -21.20
CA ALA A 46 12.77 1.12 -21.48
C ALA A 46 13.59 0.79 -20.22
N THR A 47 13.08 1.11 -19.02
CA THR A 47 13.74 0.73 -17.76
C THR A 47 13.37 -0.69 -17.31
N LEU A 48 12.46 -1.36 -18.01
CA LEU A 48 11.98 -2.69 -17.67
C LEU A 48 12.74 -3.75 -18.48
N GLY A 49 13.28 -4.75 -17.80
CA GLY A 49 13.86 -5.95 -18.41
C GLY A 49 12.85 -7.10 -18.48
N ALA A 50 13.37 -8.33 -18.37
CA ALA A 50 12.56 -9.53 -18.41
C ALA A 50 11.50 -9.56 -17.30
N LYS A 51 10.33 -10.09 -17.66
CA LYS A 51 9.24 -10.34 -16.72
C LYS A 51 9.53 -11.60 -15.90
N VAL A 52 9.10 -11.59 -14.63
CA VAL A 52 9.05 -12.82 -13.82
C VAL A 52 8.03 -13.76 -14.45
N VAL A 53 8.43 -15.01 -14.70
CA VAL A 53 7.54 -16.08 -15.17
C VAL A 53 7.14 -16.95 -13.98
N GLY A 54 5.89 -16.85 -13.55
CA GLY A 54 5.31 -17.66 -12.50
C GLY A 54 4.52 -18.87 -13.02
N PRO A 55 3.85 -19.63 -12.14
CA PRO A 55 3.04 -20.80 -12.52
C PRO A 55 1.91 -20.50 -13.50
N GLN A 56 1.39 -19.26 -13.50
CA GLN A 56 0.33 -18.79 -14.39
C GLN A 56 0.88 -18.06 -15.64
N GLY A 57 2.20 -18.08 -15.87
CA GLY A 57 2.86 -17.35 -16.95
C GLY A 57 3.52 -16.05 -16.47
N SER A 58 3.86 -15.16 -17.41
CA SER A 58 4.54 -13.89 -17.14
C SER A 58 3.60 -12.75 -16.76
N GLN A 59 2.28 -12.99 -16.83
CA GLN A 59 1.22 -12.04 -16.54
C GLN A 59 0.10 -12.73 -15.76
N VAL A 60 -0.60 -11.94 -14.96
CA VAL A 60 -1.80 -12.33 -14.23
C VAL A 60 -2.92 -11.45 -14.74
N GLU A 61 -3.97 -12.07 -15.28
CA GLU A 61 -5.18 -11.38 -15.70
C GLU A 61 -6.27 -11.56 -14.64
N THR A 62 -7.06 -10.53 -14.41
CA THR A 62 -8.18 -10.55 -13.47
C THR A 62 -9.33 -9.72 -14.01
N VAL A 63 -10.51 -10.31 -14.01
CA VAL A 63 -11.77 -9.59 -14.24
C VAL A 63 -12.11 -8.80 -12.98
N LEU A 64 -12.44 -7.52 -13.17
CA LEU A 64 -12.86 -6.62 -12.11
C LEU A 64 -14.38 -6.58 -12.12
N SER A 65 -14.99 -7.10 -11.07
CA SER A 65 -16.45 -7.12 -10.91
C SER A 65 -16.91 -6.30 -9.70
N ALA A 66 -18.06 -5.65 -9.84
CA ALA A 66 -18.84 -5.05 -8.77
C ALA A 66 -20.20 -5.76 -8.67
N GLY A 67 -20.35 -6.64 -7.68
CA GLY A 67 -21.49 -7.54 -7.62
C GLY A 67 -21.51 -8.49 -8.83
N ASN A 68 -22.57 -8.41 -9.64
CA ASN A 68 -22.73 -9.24 -10.85
C ASN A 68 -22.33 -8.53 -12.14
N ALA A 69 -21.89 -7.27 -12.07
CA ALA A 69 -21.44 -6.50 -13.22
C ALA A 69 -19.92 -6.54 -13.33
N GLU A 70 -19.41 -6.77 -14.54
CA GLU A 70 -18.02 -6.47 -14.88
C GLU A 70 -17.85 -4.96 -15.00
N ILE A 71 -16.78 -4.44 -14.43
CA ILE A 71 -16.42 -3.01 -14.49
C ILE A 71 -15.07 -2.78 -15.17
N GLY A 72 -14.38 -3.86 -15.54
CA GLY A 72 -13.13 -3.80 -16.28
C GLY A 72 -12.26 -5.03 -16.10
N THR A 73 -11.01 -4.91 -16.54
CA THR A 73 -9.99 -5.96 -16.43
C THR A 73 -8.69 -5.37 -15.90
N MET A 74 -7.89 -6.22 -15.26
CA MET A 74 -6.54 -5.90 -14.83
C MET A 74 -5.55 -6.94 -15.32
N VAL A 75 -4.52 -6.50 -16.04
CA VAL A 75 -3.36 -7.31 -16.42
C VAL A 75 -2.16 -6.83 -15.62
N SER A 76 -1.58 -7.72 -14.82
CA SER A 76 -0.47 -7.39 -13.94
C SER A 76 0.76 -8.25 -14.20
N TYR A 77 1.95 -7.68 -14.01
CA TYR A 77 3.21 -8.41 -14.09
C TYR A 77 4.29 -7.76 -13.22
N VAL A 78 5.40 -8.47 -13.04
CA VAL A 78 6.61 -7.93 -12.41
C VAL A 78 7.76 -8.02 -13.39
N ALA A 79 8.51 -6.93 -13.53
CA ALA A 79 9.71 -6.87 -14.35
C ALA A 79 10.96 -6.62 -13.48
N CYS A 80 12.06 -7.27 -13.86
CA CYS A 80 13.39 -6.91 -13.39
C CYS A 80 13.86 -5.60 -14.04
N PRO A 81 14.98 -5.01 -13.58
CA PRO A 81 15.57 -3.84 -14.22
C PRO A 81 15.96 -4.12 -15.68
N ALA A 82 16.15 -3.06 -16.45
CA ALA A 82 16.70 -3.13 -17.80
C ALA A 82 17.96 -4.01 -17.88
N GLU A 83 18.23 -4.53 -19.08
CA GLU A 83 19.37 -5.43 -19.38
C GLU A 83 19.27 -6.84 -18.77
N VAL A 84 18.37 -7.09 -17.82
CA VAL A 84 18.07 -8.44 -17.33
C VAL A 84 17.25 -9.19 -18.38
N THR A 85 17.82 -10.24 -18.98
CA THR A 85 17.16 -11.06 -20.01
C THR A 85 16.39 -12.26 -19.44
N GLU A 86 16.66 -12.65 -18.20
CA GLU A 86 15.96 -13.71 -17.48
C GLU A 86 15.75 -13.26 -16.02
N CYS A 87 14.49 -13.13 -15.60
CA CYS A 87 14.12 -12.61 -14.28
C CYS A 87 13.59 -13.74 -13.38
N VAL A 88 14.49 -14.40 -12.65
CA VAL A 88 14.15 -15.53 -11.77
C VAL A 88 14.32 -15.13 -10.30
N PRO A 89 13.21 -14.95 -9.55
CA PRO A 89 13.25 -14.73 -8.11
C PRO A 89 14.15 -15.75 -7.39
N GLY A 90 15.01 -15.27 -6.49
CA GLY A 90 15.97 -16.10 -5.75
C GLY A 90 17.30 -16.38 -6.47
N LYS A 91 17.40 -16.10 -7.78
CA LYS A 91 18.68 -16.07 -8.51
C LYS A 91 19.17 -14.65 -8.82
N MET A 92 18.29 -13.67 -8.66
CA MET A 92 18.63 -12.27 -8.84
C MET A 92 19.62 -11.78 -7.77
N PRO A 93 20.51 -10.82 -8.11
CA PRO A 93 21.39 -10.19 -7.14
C PRO A 93 20.63 -9.59 -5.94
N GLU A 94 21.28 -9.55 -4.78
CA GLU A 94 20.74 -8.84 -3.62
C GLU A 94 20.49 -7.37 -3.96
N GLY A 95 19.37 -6.82 -3.47
CA GLY A 95 18.97 -5.44 -3.76
C GLY A 95 18.37 -5.22 -5.15
N THR A 96 18.09 -6.28 -5.92
CA THR A 96 17.36 -6.17 -7.19
C THR A 96 16.05 -5.42 -7.00
N LEU A 97 15.79 -4.44 -7.86
CA LEU A 97 14.56 -3.67 -7.89
C LEU A 97 13.54 -4.34 -8.82
N TYR A 98 12.45 -4.82 -8.24
CA TYR A 98 11.33 -5.40 -8.96
C TYR A 98 10.28 -4.32 -9.21
N THR A 99 9.92 -4.10 -10.47
CA THR A 99 8.85 -3.16 -10.84
C THR A 99 7.55 -3.93 -11.02
N TYR A 100 6.58 -3.65 -10.17
CA TYR A 100 5.22 -4.18 -10.24
C TYR A 100 4.41 -3.26 -11.13
N VAL A 101 3.77 -3.82 -12.15
CA VAL A 101 3.02 -3.08 -13.17
C VAL A 101 1.61 -3.63 -13.26
N HIS A 102 0.61 -2.73 -13.28
CA HIS A 102 -0.81 -3.05 -13.31
C HIS A 102 -1.48 -2.22 -14.39
N GLN A 103 -1.88 -2.87 -15.49
CA GLN A 103 -2.67 -2.26 -16.54
C GLN A 103 -4.13 -2.49 -16.21
N VAL A 104 -4.87 -1.43 -15.92
CA VAL A 104 -6.29 -1.50 -15.60
C VAL A 104 -7.06 -0.89 -16.75
N THR A 105 -8.02 -1.62 -17.29
CA THR A 105 -8.89 -1.16 -18.37
C THR A 105 -10.31 -1.16 -17.85
N LEU A 106 -11.01 -0.03 -17.93
CA LEU A 106 -12.43 -0.01 -17.59
C LEU A 106 -13.24 -0.70 -18.68
N ASP A 107 -14.33 -1.35 -18.27
CA ASP A 107 -15.28 -1.95 -19.21
C ASP A 107 -15.81 -0.88 -20.18
N ASP A 108 -16.09 -1.28 -21.42
CA ASP A 108 -16.54 -0.38 -22.48
C ASP A 108 -18.07 -0.32 -22.58
N ALA A 109 -18.80 -1.08 -21.75
CA ALA A 109 -20.25 -1.04 -21.73
C ALA A 109 -20.73 0.39 -21.52
N GLU A 110 -21.53 0.87 -22.48
CA GLU A 110 -22.29 2.10 -22.34
C GLU A 110 -23.09 2.00 -21.04
N LYS A 111 -22.64 2.68 -19.99
CA LYS A 111 -23.50 2.93 -18.83
C LYS A 111 -24.68 3.70 -19.41
N ASP A 112 -25.84 3.03 -19.51
CA ASP A 112 -27.09 3.64 -19.94
C ASP A 112 -27.14 5.06 -19.39
N GLU A 113 -27.14 6.07 -20.27
CA GLU A 113 -27.15 7.46 -19.87
C GLU A 113 -28.29 7.65 -18.86
N ILE A 114 -27.94 7.84 -17.59
CA ILE A 114 -28.92 8.16 -16.57
C ILE A 114 -29.43 9.56 -16.94
N LYS A 115 -30.62 9.60 -17.57
CA LYS A 115 -31.32 10.86 -17.85
C LYS A 115 -31.37 11.66 -16.55
N PRO A 116 -30.93 12.93 -16.54
CA PRO A 116 -30.89 13.72 -15.32
C PRO A 116 -32.31 13.79 -14.75
N THR A 117 -32.51 13.16 -13.60
CA THR A 117 -33.75 13.33 -12.85
C THR A 117 -33.71 14.73 -12.25
N SER A 118 -34.71 15.53 -12.57
CA SER A 118 -34.86 16.87 -12.00
C SER A 118 -35.18 16.75 -10.50
N GLY A 119 -34.12 16.73 -9.68
CA GLY A 119 -34.17 16.72 -8.23
C GLY A 119 -32.91 17.40 -7.65
N PRO A 120 -32.97 18.01 -6.46
CA PRO A 120 -31.85 18.75 -5.92
C PRO A 120 -30.94 17.81 -5.12
N GLU A 121 -29.88 17.31 -5.77
CA GLU A 121 -28.52 17.16 -5.21
C GLU A 121 -27.64 16.52 -6.29
N VAL A 122 -26.63 17.25 -6.78
CA VAL A 122 -25.51 16.62 -7.46
C VAL A 122 -24.71 15.95 -6.34
N VAL A 123 -25.00 14.68 -6.07
CA VAL A 123 -24.12 13.87 -5.23
C VAL A 123 -22.81 13.76 -6.02
N GLU A 124 -21.77 14.48 -5.61
CA GLU A 124 -20.44 14.33 -6.21
C GLU A 124 -20.06 12.84 -6.12
N ALA A 125 -19.87 12.20 -7.28
CA ALA A 125 -19.45 10.82 -7.33
C ALA A 125 -18.10 10.69 -6.61
N ALA A 126 -17.94 9.62 -5.83
CA ALA A 126 -16.67 9.35 -5.16
C ALA A 126 -15.54 9.24 -6.21
N PRO A 127 -14.39 9.88 -5.98
CA PRO A 127 -13.31 9.91 -6.96
C PRO A 127 -12.77 8.51 -7.22
N THR A 128 -12.53 8.19 -8.49
CA THR A 128 -11.94 6.92 -8.91
C THR A 128 -10.58 6.68 -8.23
N LEU A 129 -10.36 5.47 -7.75
CA LEU A 129 -9.18 5.11 -6.97
C LEU A 129 -8.71 3.69 -7.30
N PHE A 130 -7.41 3.53 -7.48
CA PHE A 130 -6.73 2.24 -7.49
C PHE A 130 -5.77 2.19 -6.30
N ARG A 131 -5.75 1.10 -5.54
CA ARG A 131 -4.88 0.99 -4.36
C ARG A 131 -4.42 -0.42 -4.07
N THR A 132 -3.36 -0.53 -3.26
CA THR A 132 -3.08 -1.76 -2.54
C THR A 132 -3.96 -1.86 -1.28
N THR A 133 -4.37 -3.07 -0.92
CA THR A 133 -5.13 -3.37 0.31
C THR A 133 -4.24 -3.89 1.42
N ALA A 134 -3.06 -4.41 1.08
CA ALA A 134 -1.99 -4.78 2.01
C ALA A 134 -0.83 -3.77 1.95
N LYS A 135 0.04 -3.82 2.96
CA LYS A 135 1.27 -3.02 3.02
C LYS A 135 2.19 -3.39 1.84
N ALA A 136 2.69 -2.40 1.12
CA ALA A 136 3.67 -2.59 0.05
C ALA A 136 5.05 -2.90 0.64
N HIS A 137 5.30 -4.16 0.97
CA HIS A 137 6.58 -4.60 1.53
C HIS A 137 7.73 -4.38 0.55
N GLY A 138 8.89 -4.00 1.08
CA GLY A 138 10.06 -3.62 0.29
C GLY A 138 9.90 -2.36 -0.55
N PHE A 139 8.82 -1.58 -0.38
CA PHE A 139 8.59 -0.36 -1.17
C PHE A 139 9.76 0.61 -1.09
N THR A 140 10.28 0.96 -2.26
CA THR A 140 11.49 1.79 -2.43
C THR A 140 11.21 3.28 -2.32
N GLY A 141 9.94 3.70 -2.39
CA GLY A 141 9.54 5.08 -2.59
C GLY A 141 9.20 5.42 -4.05
N ALA A 142 9.59 4.59 -5.02
CA ALA A 142 9.31 4.83 -6.44
C ALA A 142 7.95 4.25 -6.85
N ILE A 143 7.09 5.13 -7.36
CA ILE A 143 5.70 4.89 -7.74
C ILE A 143 5.35 5.80 -8.92
N GLY A 144 4.40 5.37 -9.74
CA GLY A 144 3.95 6.18 -10.86
C GLY A 144 2.82 5.56 -11.64
N TYR A 145 2.57 6.16 -12.80
CA TYR A 145 1.62 5.71 -13.79
C TYR A 145 2.04 6.22 -15.18
N ALA A 146 1.50 5.64 -16.25
CA ALA A 146 1.74 6.10 -17.61
C ALA A 146 0.98 7.41 -17.86
N LYS A 147 1.69 8.54 -17.96
CA LYS A 147 1.07 9.88 -18.07
C LYS A 147 0.35 10.10 -19.39
N ALA A 148 0.85 9.54 -20.48
CA ALA A 148 0.18 9.57 -21.77
C ALA A 148 -1.17 8.83 -21.75
N GLU A 149 -1.24 7.71 -21.03
CA GLU A 149 -2.49 6.96 -20.84
C GLU A 149 -3.46 7.75 -19.95
N ALA A 150 -2.96 8.38 -18.88
CA ALA A 150 -3.77 9.26 -18.04
C ALA A 150 -4.32 10.47 -18.81
N GLU A 151 -3.54 11.11 -19.68
CA GLU A 151 -4.02 12.19 -20.54
C GLU A 151 -5.14 11.70 -21.48
N ALA A 152 -4.98 10.54 -22.11
CA ALA A 152 -6.00 9.97 -22.99
C ALA A 152 -7.28 9.59 -22.22
N ALA A 153 -7.14 8.95 -21.06
CA ALA A 153 -8.24 8.39 -20.26
C ALA A 153 -8.97 9.45 -19.41
N LEU A 154 -8.24 10.43 -18.85
CA LEU A 154 -8.74 11.39 -17.86
C LEU A 154 -8.80 12.82 -18.39
N GLY A 155 -8.07 13.11 -19.48
CA GLY A 155 -7.98 14.45 -20.08
C GLY A 155 -6.85 15.32 -19.53
N ALA A 156 -6.05 14.81 -18.59
CA ALA A 156 -4.85 15.50 -18.10
C ALA A 156 -3.76 14.49 -17.67
N PRO A 157 -2.48 14.75 -17.99
CA PRO A 157 -1.38 13.83 -17.66
C PRO A 157 -1.05 13.75 -16.17
N GLU A 158 -1.44 14.76 -15.38
CA GLU A 158 -1.22 14.81 -13.92
C GLU A 158 -2.52 14.60 -13.12
N ALA A 159 -3.54 14.01 -13.74
CA ALA A 159 -4.86 13.83 -13.13
C ALA A 159 -4.90 12.89 -11.92
N ILE A 160 -3.80 12.20 -11.61
CA ILE A 160 -3.72 11.20 -10.54
C ILE A 160 -2.73 11.65 -9.48
N THR A 161 -3.21 11.73 -8.23
CA THR A 161 -2.37 11.89 -7.05
C THR A 161 -1.97 10.53 -6.49
N THR A 162 -0.73 10.44 -5.99
CA THR A 162 -0.22 9.24 -5.33
C THR A 162 0.03 9.48 -3.85
N THR A 163 -0.40 8.55 -3.01
CA THR A 163 -0.29 8.67 -1.54
C THR A 163 0.16 7.34 -0.96
N LEU A 164 1.01 7.37 0.07
CA LEU A 164 1.18 6.25 0.98
C LEU A 164 0.33 6.51 2.23
N ASP A 165 -0.56 5.59 2.53
CA ASP A 165 -1.37 5.61 3.75
C ASP A 165 -1.34 4.24 4.44
N ASN A 166 -0.96 4.21 5.72
CA ASN A 166 -0.78 2.98 6.49
C ASN A 166 0.02 1.87 5.79
N GLY A 167 0.99 2.26 4.95
CA GLY A 167 1.82 1.33 4.18
C GLY A 167 1.20 0.85 2.87
N GLY A 168 -0.06 1.18 2.58
CA GLY A 168 -0.72 0.95 1.29
C GLY A 168 -0.45 2.09 0.31
N LEU A 169 -0.33 1.74 -0.97
CA LEU A 169 -0.14 2.70 -2.07
C LEU A 169 -1.48 3.03 -2.69
N ILE A 170 -1.74 4.30 -2.92
CA ILE A 170 -3.00 4.81 -3.46
C ILE A 170 -2.70 5.67 -4.68
N TRP A 171 -3.39 5.41 -5.78
CA TRP A 171 -3.50 6.25 -6.96
C TRP A 171 -4.95 6.75 -7.03
N ARG A 172 -5.16 8.05 -6.84
CA ARG A 172 -6.50 8.66 -6.85
C ARG A 172 -6.61 9.64 -8.00
N VAL A 173 -7.63 9.46 -8.83
CA VAL A 173 -8.03 10.46 -9.83
C VAL A 173 -8.58 11.68 -9.10
N THR A 174 -7.95 12.84 -9.30
CA THR A 174 -8.32 14.09 -8.62
C THR A 174 -8.69 15.20 -9.59
N GLU A 175 -8.36 15.05 -10.86
CA GLU A 175 -8.67 16.01 -11.91
C GLU A 175 -9.14 15.27 -13.17
N GLY A 176 -9.64 16.02 -14.14
CA GLY A 176 -10.15 15.47 -15.38
C GLY A 176 -11.66 15.22 -15.38
N GLY A 177 -12.15 14.70 -16.50
CA GLY A 177 -13.58 14.45 -16.76
C GLY A 177 -14.10 13.11 -16.22
N GLY A 178 -13.34 12.43 -15.38
CA GLY A 178 -13.54 11.04 -15.02
C GLY A 178 -12.83 10.06 -15.96
N TRP A 179 -12.65 8.83 -15.51
CA TRP A 179 -11.99 7.78 -16.29
C TRP A 179 -12.93 7.26 -17.37
N LYS A 180 -12.58 7.51 -18.63
CA LYS A 180 -13.36 7.09 -19.80
C LYS A 180 -13.53 5.55 -19.85
N PRO A 181 -14.75 5.04 -20.08
CA PRO A 181 -14.99 3.62 -20.38
C PRO A 181 -14.10 3.12 -21.52
N GLY A 182 -13.70 1.85 -21.47
CA GLY A 182 -12.83 1.21 -22.46
C GLY A 182 -11.37 1.69 -22.48
N SER A 183 -11.00 2.69 -21.67
CA SER A 183 -9.63 3.21 -21.63
C SER A 183 -8.78 2.54 -20.55
N THR A 184 -7.49 2.40 -20.85
CA THR A 184 -6.50 1.77 -19.97
C THR A 184 -5.64 2.81 -19.27
N ILE A 185 -5.31 2.57 -18.00
CA ILE A 185 -4.24 3.27 -17.27
C ILE A 185 -3.32 2.24 -16.64
N THR A 186 -2.02 2.41 -16.85
CA THR A 186 -0.97 1.57 -16.29
C THR A 186 -0.38 2.22 -15.05
N PHE A 187 -0.54 1.56 -13.90
CA PHE A 187 0.07 1.93 -12.63
C PHE A 187 1.32 1.11 -12.36
N TRP A 188 2.29 1.68 -11.64
CA TRP A 188 3.48 0.94 -11.26
C TRP A 188 4.09 1.38 -9.94
N TRP A 189 4.81 0.47 -9.28
CA TRP A 189 5.61 0.75 -8.10
C TRP A 189 6.80 -0.22 -8.00
N GLN A 190 7.82 0.15 -7.23
CA GLN A 190 9.04 -0.66 -7.09
C GLN A 190 9.24 -1.19 -5.67
N SER A 191 9.62 -2.47 -5.60
CA SER A 191 10.03 -3.16 -4.38
C SER A 191 11.43 -3.73 -4.50
N THR A 192 12.14 -3.85 -3.39
CA THR A 192 13.33 -4.70 -3.27
C THR A 192 13.00 -6.18 -3.06
N LEU A 193 11.73 -6.51 -2.82
CA LEU A 193 11.26 -7.88 -2.63
C LEU A 193 10.70 -8.45 -3.93
N PRO A 194 11.00 -9.73 -4.25
CA PRO A 194 10.37 -10.40 -5.38
C PRO A 194 8.89 -10.71 -5.10
N PRO A 195 8.08 -10.96 -6.14
CA PRO A 195 6.70 -11.42 -5.95
C PRO A 195 6.69 -12.80 -5.29
N ALA A 196 5.83 -12.97 -4.28
CA ALA A 196 5.52 -14.28 -3.69
C ALA A 196 4.49 -15.05 -4.51
N GLY A 197 3.82 -14.36 -5.44
CA GLY A 197 2.78 -14.89 -6.29
C GLY A 197 1.59 -13.93 -6.35
N PRO A 198 0.53 -14.33 -7.07
CA PRO A 198 -0.69 -13.53 -7.17
C PRO A 198 -1.48 -13.57 -5.86
N ALA A 199 -1.97 -12.41 -5.43
CA ALA A 199 -2.78 -12.23 -4.22
C ALA A 199 -3.83 -11.13 -4.43
N ASP A 200 -4.91 -11.16 -3.63
CA ASP A 200 -6.04 -10.23 -3.72
C ASP A 200 -5.72 -8.94 -2.93
N ASN A 201 -4.59 -8.34 -3.29
CA ASN A 201 -3.98 -7.22 -2.57
C ASN A 201 -4.19 -5.86 -3.28
N TYR A 202 -5.09 -5.81 -4.25
CA TYR A 202 -5.43 -4.60 -4.98
C TYR A 202 -6.94 -4.34 -4.94
N LEU A 203 -7.32 -3.07 -5.04
CA LEU A 203 -8.71 -2.63 -5.10
C LEU A 203 -8.84 -1.53 -6.14
N LEU A 204 -9.84 -1.65 -7.01
CA LEU A 204 -10.34 -0.58 -7.86
C LEU A 204 -11.67 -0.07 -7.28
N GLU A 205 -11.81 1.25 -7.22
CA GLU A 205 -13.05 1.96 -6.91
C GLU A 205 -13.40 2.89 -8.07
N VAL A 206 -14.58 2.73 -8.67
CA VAL A 206 -15.09 3.56 -9.78
C VAL A 206 -16.55 3.87 -9.50
N ASP A 207 -16.92 5.15 -9.45
CA ASP A 207 -18.28 5.62 -9.18
C ASP A 207 -18.89 4.99 -7.91
N GLY A 208 -18.08 4.84 -6.85
CA GLY A 208 -18.47 4.21 -5.58
C GLY A 208 -18.59 2.67 -5.62
N ASN A 209 -18.36 2.03 -6.77
CA ASN A 209 -18.31 0.57 -6.86
C ASN A 209 -16.91 0.06 -6.58
N HIS A 210 -16.79 -1.00 -5.79
CA HIS A 210 -15.52 -1.59 -5.40
C HIS A 210 -15.31 -2.95 -6.06
N SER A 211 -14.09 -3.19 -6.54
CA SER A 211 -13.66 -4.48 -7.05
C SER A 211 -12.30 -4.87 -6.49
N ALA A 212 -12.25 -6.02 -5.83
CA ALA A 212 -10.99 -6.63 -5.42
C ALA A 212 -10.28 -7.19 -6.65
N ALA A 213 -8.98 -6.98 -6.73
CA ALA A 213 -8.17 -7.35 -7.87
C ALA A 213 -6.97 -8.20 -7.44
N ARG A 214 -6.69 -9.21 -8.25
CA ARG A 214 -5.64 -10.18 -8.00
C ARG A 214 -4.42 -9.86 -8.86
N GLY A 215 -3.27 -9.72 -8.23
CA GLY A 215 -2.03 -9.40 -8.94
C GLY A 215 -0.80 -9.88 -8.17
N PRO A 216 0.39 -9.89 -8.80
CA PRO A 216 1.61 -10.23 -8.10
C PRO A 216 1.83 -9.27 -6.93
N PHE A 217 2.23 -9.81 -5.78
CA PHE A 217 2.52 -9.04 -4.57
C PHE A 217 3.74 -9.65 -3.86
N PRO A 218 4.62 -8.87 -3.23
CA PRO A 218 5.70 -9.43 -2.41
C PRO A 218 5.17 -10.13 -1.17
N ALA A 219 5.95 -11.05 -0.61
CA ALA A 219 5.67 -11.60 0.71
C ALA A 219 5.83 -10.52 1.78
N GLU A 220 5.19 -10.73 2.93
CA GLU A 220 5.50 -9.96 4.13
C GLU A 220 6.96 -10.17 4.55
N ASP A 221 7.56 -9.15 5.14
CA ASP A 221 8.89 -9.26 5.73
C ASP A 221 8.87 -10.31 6.85
N LYS A 222 9.79 -11.29 6.79
CA LYS A 222 9.98 -12.20 7.92
C LYS A 222 10.49 -11.39 9.12
N PRO A 223 9.91 -11.54 10.33
CA PRO A 223 10.44 -10.92 11.53
C PRO A 223 11.91 -11.32 11.70
N VAL A 224 12.80 -10.36 11.95
CA VAL A 224 14.17 -10.67 12.33
C VAL A 224 14.11 -11.42 13.66
N GLU A 225 14.48 -12.70 13.66
CA GLU A 225 14.47 -13.52 14.87
C GLU A 225 15.39 -12.86 15.91
N GLY A 226 14.77 -12.28 16.94
CA GLY A 226 15.46 -11.50 17.94
C GLY A 226 16.52 -12.35 18.62
N LYS A 227 17.77 -11.89 18.53
CA LYS A 227 18.92 -12.41 19.29
C LYS A 227 18.50 -12.51 20.76
N LYS A 228 18.27 -13.74 21.26
CA LYS A 228 17.97 -13.99 22.69
C LYS A 228 19.01 -13.25 23.54
N PRO A 229 18.62 -12.37 24.48
CA PRO A 229 19.57 -11.89 25.47
C PRO A 229 20.08 -13.10 26.25
N ARG A 230 21.41 -13.24 26.32
CA ARG A 230 22.09 -14.20 27.18
C ARG A 230 22.01 -13.75 28.63
#